data_AF-A0A2V1ITQ3-F1
#
_entry.id   AF-A0A2V1ITQ3-F1
#
_cell.length_a   1.000
_cell.length_b   1.000
_cell.length_c   1.000
_cell.angle_alpha   90.00
_cell.angle_beta   90.00
_cell.angle_gamma   90.00
#
_symmetry.space_group_name_H-M   'P 1'
#
loop_
_entity.id
_entity.type
_entity.pdbx_description
1 polymer ?
#
loop_
_entity_poly.entity_id
_entity_poly.type
_entity_poly.pdbx_seq_one_letter_code
_entity_poly.pdbx_strand_id
1 'polypeptide(L)'
;VRVYRRSAESATDTAPVIEVVREFIDAIRPAPDDMLVLAQATSPFTSPDDFRQLQHAIDNAKADSYIACRRTKYFVWNDDGTPMSYRLDAKPMRQAFGGTLIETGAFYASSAGAIARSRTLLSGRIEIVETSPGTEIDIDEPIDWLKAEALAKAIAMIQ
;
A
#
# COMPACT_ATOMS: atom_id res chain seq x y z
N VAL A 1 -9.84 -2.35 -20.77
CA VAL A 1 -8.42 -2.23 -20.36
C VAL A 1 -7.67 -1.42 -21.41
N ARG A 2 -6.84 -0.46 -21.02
CA ARG A 2 -5.93 0.29 -21.90
C ARG A 2 -4.50 0.01 -21.44
N VAL A 3 -3.55 -0.06 -22.37
CA VAL A 3 -2.15 -0.33 -22.07
C VAL A 3 -1.33 0.91 -22.37
N TYR A 4 -0.61 1.40 -21.35
CA TYR A 4 0.42 2.42 -21.53
C TYR A 4 1.78 1.74 -21.67
N ARG A 5 2.52 2.08 -22.73
CA ARG A 5 3.87 1.55 -22.96
C ARG A 5 4.87 2.50 -22.31
N ARG A 6 5.37 2.13 -21.14
CA ARG A 6 6.40 2.90 -20.43
C ARG A 6 7.72 2.94 -21.20
N SER A 7 8.52 3.96 -20.96
CA SER A 7 9.86 4.13 -21.50
C SER A 7 10.81 3.02 -21.04
N ALA A 8 11.93 2.85 -21.74
CA ALA A 8 13.00 1.97 -21.28
C ALA A 8 13.65 2.48 -19.99
N GLU A 9 13.63 3.80 -19.76
CA GLU A 9 14.23 4.46 -18.61
C GLU A 9 13.49 4.10 -17.31
N SER A 10 12.15 4.14 -17.31
CA SER A 10 11.32 3.74 -16.16
C SER A 10 11.05 2.23 -16.06
N ALA A 11 11.69 1.44 -16.92
CA ALA A 11 11.57 -0.01 -16.99
C ALA A 11 12.80 -0.78 -16.50
N THR A 12 13.78 -0.09 -15.91
CA THR A 12 14.96 -0.73 -15.33
C THR A 12 14.65 -1.35 -13.96
N ASP A 13 15.47 -2.32 -13.52
CA ASP A 13 15.33 -2.99 -12.23
C ASP A 13 15.51 -2.04 -11.02
N THR A 14 16.14 -0.88 -11.26
CA THR A 14 16.43 0.13 -10.24
C THR A 14 15.56 1.38 -10.35
N ALA A 15 14.70 1.47 -11.38
CA ALA A 15 13.84 2.63 -11.58
C ALA A 15 12.80 2.68 -10.43
N PRO A 16 12.77 3.77 -9.64
CA PRO A 16 11.74 3.94 -8.63
C PRO A 16 10.36 3.94 -9.28
N VAL A 17 9.37 3.31 -8.62
CA VAL A 17 8.00 3.24 -9.14
C VAL A 17 7.38 4.62 -9.43
N ILE A 18 7.81 5.65 -8.69
CA ILE A 18 7.36 7.03 -8.89
C ILE A 18 7.75 7.57 -10.28
N GLU A 19 8.82 7.07 -10.90
CA GLU A 19 9.23 7.51 -12.24
C GLU A 19 8.22 7.10 -13.30
N VAL A 20 7.74 5.84 -13.28
CA VAL A 20 6.71 5.39 -14.23
C VAL A 20 5.36 6.07 -13.96
N VAL A 21 5.02 6.35 -12.70
CA VAL A 21 3.79 7.10 -12.37
C VAL A 21 3.86 8.54 -12.91
N ARG A 22 4.99 9.22 -12.74
CA ARG A 22 5.19 10.57 -13.29
C ARG A 22 5.20 10.57 -14.81
N GLU A 23 5.86 9.61 -15.43
CA GLU A 23 5.84 9.42 -16.89
C GLU A 23 4.42 9.24 -17.42
N PHE A 24 3.61 8.43 -16.73
CA PHE A 24 2.19 8.23 -17.04
C PHE A 24 1.38 9.52 -16.89
N ILE A 25 1.58 10.29 -15.82
CA ILE A 25 0.91 11.59 -15.60
C ILE A 25 1.26 12.57 -16.73
N ASP A 26 2.53 12.68 -17.09
CA ASP A 26 3.01 13.61 -18.13
C ASP A 26 2.43 13.26 -19.51
N ALA A 27 2.25 11.96 -19.78
CA ALA A 27 1.69 11.47 -21.04
C ALA A 27 0.17 11.61 -21.13
N ILE A 28 -0.57 11.27 -20.05
CA ILE A 28 -2.03 11.28 -20.04
C ILE A 28 -2.61 12.65 -19.71
N ARG A 29 -1.87 13.47 -18.95
CA ARG A 29 -2.27 14.79 -18.46
C ARG A 29 -3.66 14.79 -17.82
N PRO A 30 -3.87 13.96 -16.77
CA PRO A 30 -5.12 13.99 -16.00
C PRO A 30 -5.35 15.36 -15.36
N ALA A 31 -6.59 15.63 -14.97
CA ALA A 31 -6.91 16.85 -14.23
C ALA A 31 -6.19 16.83 -12.86
N PRO A 32 -5.78 17.99 -12.31
CA PRO A 32 -5.03 18.01 -11.04
C PRO A 32 -5.74 17.38 -9.85
N ASP A 33 -7.08 17.33 -9.89
CA ASP A 33 -7.96 16.75 -8.89
C ASP A 33 -8.30 15.27 -9.15
N ASP A 34 -7.93 14.73 -10.32
CA ASP A 34 -8.09 13.30 -10.59
C ASP A 34 -7.28 12.47 -9.59
N MET A 35 -7.92 11.50 -8.95
CA MET A 35 -7.26 10.55 -8.07
C MET A 35 -6.53 9.49 -8.89
N LEU A 36 -5.23 9.37 -8.68
CA LEU A 36 -4.44 8.27 -9.22
C LEU A 36 -4.27 7.22 -8.15
N VAL A 37 -4.57 5.97 -8.52
CA VAL A 37 -4.39 4.80 -7.65
C VAL A 37 -3.35 3.90 -8.31
N LEU A 38 -2.20 3.75 -7.64
CA LEU A 38 -1.20 2.75 -7.97
C LEU A 38 -1.55 1.48 -7.22
N ALA A 39 -2.07 0.46 -7.92
CA ALA A 39 -2.28 -0.88 -7.38
C ALA A 39 -1.13 -1.80 -7.80
N GLN A 40 -0.52 -2.52 -6.87
CA GLN A 40 0.62 -3.39 -7.17
C GLN A 40 0.18 -4.84 -7.37
N ALA A 41 0.66 -5.44 -8.46
CA ALA A 41 0.35 -6.83 -8.79
C ALA A 41 1.00 -7.84 -7.84
N THR A 42 2.04 -7.43 -7.10
CA THR A 42 2.71 -8.25 -6.09
C THR A 42 1.86 -8.46 -4.84
N SER A 43 0.76 -7.70 -4.67
CA SER A 43 -0.25 -7.89 -3.62
C SER A 43 -1.54 -8.53 -4.19
N PRO A 44 -1.53 -9.83 -4.56
CA PRO A 44 -2.59 -10.47 -5.36
C PRO A 44 -3.93 -10.61 -4.64
N PHE A 45 -3.96 -10.48 -3.30
CA PHE A 45 -5.18 -10.61 -2.50
C PHE A 45 -5.88 -9.28 -2.23
N THR A 46 -5.42 -8.19 -2.86
CA THR A 46 -6.15 -6.92 -2.84
C THR A 46 -7.53 -7.11 -3.47
N SER A 47 -8.57 -6.91 -2.67
CA SER A 47 -9.95 -7.23 -3.03
C SER A 47 -10.71 -6.00 -3.54
N PRO A 48 -11.84 -6.21 -4.24
CA PRO A 48 -12.76 -5.11 -4.56
C PRO A 48 -13.28 -4.36 -3.33
N ASP A 49 -13.31 -5.01 -2.16
CA ASP A 49 -13.74 -4.35 -0.93
C ASP A 49 -12.71 -3.35 -0.42
N ASP A 50 -11.42 -3.67 -0.56
CA ASP A 50 -10.34 -2.76 -0.18
C ASP A 50 -10.39 -1.47 -1.03
N PHE A 51 -10.70 -1.58 -2.32
CA PHE A 51 -10.92 -0.42 -3.18
C PHE A 51 -12.20 0.35 -2.85
N ARG A 52 -13.26 -0.31 -2.37
CA ARG A 52 -14.45 0.38 -1.86
C ARG A 52 -14.13 1.16 -0.58
N GLN A 53 -13.31 0.61 0.30
CA GLN A 53 -12.84 1.30 1.50
C GLN A 53 -11.96 2.51 1.15
N LEU A 54 -11.08 2.37 0.14
CA LEU A 54 -10.32 3.50 -0.40
C LEU A 54 -11.26 4.59 -0.95
N GLN A 55 -12.25 4.22 -1.76
CA GLN A 55 -13.22 5.19 -2.30
C GLN A 55 -13.97 5.91 -1.18
N HIS A 56 -14.45 5.16 -0.17
CA HIS A 56 -15.10 5.75 0.99
C HIS A 56 -14.17 6.70 1.76
N ALA A 57 -12.88 6.38 1.89
CA ALA A 57 -11.91 7.28 2.50
C ALA A 57 -11.71 8.55 1.68
N ILE A 58 -11.63 8.45 0.35
CA ILE A 58 -11.51 9.61 -0.55
C ILE A 58 -12.72 10.55 -0.39
N ASP A 59 -13.92 10.00 -0.34
CA ASP A 59 -15.17 10.78 -0.28
C ASP A 59 -15.33 11.52 1.07
N ASN A 60 -14.78 10.97 2.16
CA ASN A 60 -15.03 11.46 3.52
C ASN A 60 -13.84 12.15 4.19
N ALA A 61 -12.61 11.70 3.94
CA ALA A 61 -11.46 12.14 4.71
C ALA A 61 -10.92 13.50 4.26
N LYS A 62 -11.11 13.92 3.00
CA LYS A 62 -10.44 15.12 2.43
C LYS A 62 -8.92 15.11 2.68
N ALA A 63 -8.29 13.95 2.56
CA ALA A 63 -6.84 13.79 2.61
C ALA A 63 -6.21 13.96 1.22
N ASP A 64 -4.93 14.31 1.19
CA ASP A 64 -4.17 14.50 -0.05
C ASP A 64 -3.68 13.16 -0.63
N SER A 65 -3.42 12.19 0.26
CA SER A 65 -2.91 10.87 -0.10
C SER A 65 -3.50 9.77 0.78
N TYR A 66 -3.49 8.54 0.27
CA TYR A 66 -4.05 7.35 0.90
C TYR A 66 -3.07 6.18 0.74
N ILE A 67 -2.92 5.40 1.79
CA ILE A 67 -2.00 4.25 1.84
C ILE A 67 -2.72 3.03 2.40
N ALA A 68 -2.52 1.87 1.76
CA ALA A 68 -3.01 0.59 2.22
C ALA A 68 -2.14 0.03 3.35
N CYS A 69 -2.68 -0.04 4.56
CA CYS A 69 -1.99 -0.66 5.69
C CYS A 69 -2.82 -1.78 6.29
N ARG A 70 -2.16 -2.62 7.09
CA ARG A 70 -2.82 -3.57 7.99
C ARG A 70 -2.33 -3.39 9.40
N ARG A 71 -3.19 -3.71 10.36
CA ARG A 71 -2.84 -3.69 11.77
C ARG A 71 -2.30 -5.04 12.21
N THR A 72 -1.05 -5.05 12.68
CA THR A 72 -0.42 -6.22 13.31
C THR A 72 -0.20 -6.01 14.80
N LYS A 73 -0.02 -7.10 15.54
CA LYS A 73 0.36 -7.08 16.97
C LYS A 73 1.79 -7.56 17.20
N TYR A 74 2.66 -7.34 16.22
CA TYR A 74 4.10 -7.53 16.37
C TYR A 74 4.70 -6.48 17.30
N PHE A 75 5.69 -6.91 18.07
CA PHE A 75 6.49 -6.00 18.88
C PHE A 75 7.70 -5.62 18.04
N VAL A 76 7.72 -4.39 17.54
CA VAL A 76 8.76 -3.89 16.62
C VAL A 76 9.88 -3.26 17.42
N TRP A 77 11.12 -3.52 17.02
CA TRP A 77 12.34 -3.04 17.68
C TRP A 77 13.24 -2.35 16.67
N ASN A 78 13.97 -1.35 17.13
CA ASN A 78 15.06 -0.71 16.39
C ASN A 78 16.32 -1.58 16.45
N ASP A 79 17.25 -1.34 15.52
CA ASP A 79 18.56 -2.00 15.48
C ASP A 79 19.43 -1.72 16.72
N ASP A 80 19.17 -0.60 17.41
CA ASP A 80 19.84 -0.24 18.67
C ASP A 80 19.32 -1.02 19.90
N GLY A 81 18.37 -1.94 19.71
CA GLY A 81 17.79 -2.75 20.77
C GLY A 81 16.72 -2.05 21.60
N THR A 82 16.14 -0.94 21.13
CA THR A 82 15.00 -0.28 21.77
C THR A 82 13.66 -0.65 21.12
N PRO A 83 12.56 -0.79 21.89
CA PRO A 83 11.25 -1.09 21.31
C PRO A 83 10.67 0.15 20.62
N MET A 84 10.23 -0.01 19.38
CA MET A 84 9.50 1.02 18.63
C MET A 84 8.01 1.06 19.01
N SER A 85 7.42 -0.12 19.26
CA SER A 85 5.97 -0.26 19.33
C SER A 85 5.39 -0.20 20.76
N TYR A 86 6.24 -0.05 21.78
CA TYR A 86 5.86 0.05 23.19
C TYR A 86 7.04 0.58 24.04
N ARG A 87 6.81 0.88 25.34
CA ARG A 87 7.87 1.25 26.29
C ARG A 87 8.36 0.04 27.09
N LEU A 88 9.68 -0.08 27.32
CA LEU A 88 10.27 -1.23 28.05
C LEU A 88 9.64 -1.49 29.43
N ASP A 89 9.30 -0.44 30.16
CA ASP A 89 8.70 -0.51 31.50
C ASP A 89 7.19 -0.82 31.49
N ALA A 90 6.57 -0.83 30.32
CA ALA A 90 5.13 -0.99 30.15
C ALA A 90 4.80 -1.91 28.95
N LYS A 91 5.47 -3.06 28.85
CA LYS A 91 5.20 -4.04 27.79
C LYS A 91 3.75 -4.56 27.89
N PRO A 92 2.87 -4.27 26.91
CA PRO A 92 1.50 -4.74 26.96
C PRO A 92 1.43 -6.23 26.64
N MET A 93 0.42 -6.92 27.19
CA MET A 93 0.02 -8.22 26.68
C MET A 93 -0.45 -8.08 25.23
N ARG A 94 -0.24 -9.12 24.40
CA ARG A 94 -0.65 -9.06 22.99
C ARG A 94 -2.16 -8.88 22.82
N GLN A 95 -3.00 -9.40 23.71
CA GLN A 95 -4.45 -9.14 23.63
C GLN A 95 -4.79 -7.66 23.86
N ALA A 96 -4.06 -6.99 24.77
CA ALA A 96 -4.27 -5.58 25.14
C ALA A 96 -3.49 -4.58 24.26
N PHE A 97 -2.63 -5.06 23.35
CA PHE A 97 -1.90 -4.21 22.43
C PHE A 97 -2.80 -3.81 21.25
N GLY A 98 -3.02 -2.50 21.07
CA GLY A 98 -3.79 -1.92 19.97
C GLY A 98 -3.16 -2.12 18.59
N GLY A 99 -1.92 -2.62 18.54
CA GLY A 99 -1.23 -2.97 17.31
C GLY A 99 -0.50 -1.79 16.65
N THR A 100 0.24 -2.13 15.61
CA THR A 100 0.98 -1.21 14.75
C THR A 100 0.48 -1.38 13.33
N LEU A 101 0.35 -0.27 12.60
CA LEU A 101 0.01 -0.27 11.19
C LEU A 101 1.28 -0.51 10.38
N ILE A 102 1.23 -1.48 9.47
CA ILE A 102 2.30 -1.79 8.51
C ILE A 102 1.70 -1.69 7.12
N GLU A 103 2.42 -1.02 6.23
CA GLU A 103 2.10 -0.94 4.81
C GLU A 103 2.01 -2.33 4.16
N THR A 104 1.09 -2.48 3.22
CA THR A 104 0.83 -3.77 2.54
C THR A 104 1.34 -3.84 1.11
N GLY A 105 1.71 -2.69 0.51
CA GLY A 105 1.99 -2.61 -0.93
C GLY A 105 0.76 -2.68 -1.84
N ALA A 106 -0.43 -2.97 -1.29
CA ALA A 106 -1.65 -3.19 -2.08
C ALA A 106 -2.00 -2.00 -2.99
N PHE A 107 -2.03 -0.80 -2.41
CA PHE A 107 -2.16 0.42 -3.20
C PHE A 107 -1.63 1.68 -2.49
N TYR A 108 -1.38 2.69 -3.34
CA TYR A 108 -1.15 4.08 -2.97
C TYR A 108 -2.10 4.93 -3.79
N ALA A 109 -2.68 5.97 -3.21
CA ALA A 109 -3.49 6.91 -3.97
C ALA A 109 -3.20 8.36 -3.61
N SER A 110 -3.08 9.21 -4.62
CA SER A 110 -2.95 10.66 -4.48
C SER A 110 -3.52 11.36 -5.69
N SER A 111 -3.92 12.63 -5.54
CA SER A 111 -4.31 13.42 -6.69
C SER A 111 -3.13 13.63 -7.64
N ALA A 112 -3.40 13.70 -8.94
CA ALA A 112 -2.37 13.96 -9.94
C ALA A 112 -1.62 15.28 -9.66
N GLY A 113 -2.33 16.30 -9.19
CA GLY A 113 -1.75 17.57 -8.78
C GLY A 113 -0.83 17.45 -7.56
N ALA A 114 -1.17 16.62 -6.57
CA ALA A 114 -0.29 16.36 -5.43
C ALA A 114 1.01 15.70 -5.89
N ILE A 115 0.94 14.62 -6.67
CA ILE A 115 2.11 13.91 -7.20
C ILE A 115 2.98 14.84 -8.07
N ALA A 116 2.37 15.66 -8.93
CA ALA A 116 3.10 16.61 -9.77
C ALA A 116 3.90 17.63 -8.94
N ARG A 117 3.35 18.11 -7.82
CA ARG A 117 4.00 19.08 -6.93
C ARG A 117 5.05 18.44 -6.02
N SER A 118 4.74 17.33 -5.37
CA SER A 118 5.62 16.68 -4.39
C SER A 118 6.71 15.84 -5.03
N ARG A 119 6.44 15.32 -6.24
CA ARG A 119 7.25 14.31 -6.94
C ARG A 119 7.37 13.00 -6.16
N THR A 120 6.43 12.72 -5.26
CA THR A 120 6.34 11.50 -4.43
C THR A 120 4.95 10.88 -4.55
N LEU A 121 4.83 9.58 -4.25
CA LEU A 121 3.53 8.89 -4.23
C LEU A 121 2.62 9.36 -3.11
N LEU A 122 3.19 9.73 -1.96
CA LEU A 122 2.45 10.20 -0.79
C LEU A 122 2.99 11.56 -0.37
N SER A 123 2.08 12.49 -0.05
CA SER A 123 2.40 13.83 0.42
C SER A 123 1.21 14.47 1.13
N GLY A 124 1.44 15.59 1.83
CA GLY A 124 0.38 16.32 2.52
C GLY A 124 -0.23 15.52 3.67
N ARG A 125 -1.54 15.62 3.86
CA ARG A 125 -2.27 14.78 4.80
C ARG A 125 -2.47 13.38 4.20
N ILE A 126 -1.97 12.37 4.91
CA ILE A 126 -2.08 10.96 4.51
C ILE A 126 -3.15 10.28 5.37
N GLU A 127 -4.11 9.64 4.73
CA GLU A 127 -5.11 8.79 5.38
C GLU A 127 -4.72 7.31 5.22
N ILE A 128 -4.94 6.52 6.26
CA ILE A 128 -4.64 5.09 6.22
C ILE A 128 -5.93 4.33 5.91
N VAL A 129 -5.88 3.47 4.91
CA VAL A 129 -6.97 2.54 4.59
C VAL A 129 -6.55 1.16 5.09
N GLU A 130 -7.24 0.66 6.12
CA GLU A 130 -6.98 -0.68 6.64
C GLU A 130 -7.53 -1.73 5.68
N THR A 131 -6.65 -2.57 5.14
CA THR A 131 -7.02 -3.59 4.14
C THR A 131 -7.37 -4.94 4.77
N SER A 132 -8.04 -5.76 3.98
CA SER A 132 -8.48 -7.10 4.34
C SER A 132 -7.32 -8.04 4.65
N PRO A 133 -7.52 -9.08 5.49
CA PRO A 133 -6.53 -10.13 5.71
C PRO A 133 -6.10 -10.81 4.40
N GLY A 134 -4.82 -11.10 4.27
CA GLY A 134 -4.20 -11.67 3.07
C GLY A 134 -3.43 -10.65 2.24
N THR A 135 -3.75 -9.36 2.36
CA THR A 135 -3.02 -8.28 1.69
C THR A 135 -1.59 -8.10 2.18
N GLU A 136 -1.19 -8.75 3.28
CA GLU A 136 0.21 -8.85 3.70
C GLU A 136 1.12 -9.68 2.81
N ILE A 137 0.56 -10.47 1.89
CA ILE A 137 1.38 -11.24 0.97
C ILE A 137 1.80 -10.31 -0.16
N ASP A 138 3.07 -9.90 -0.10
CA ASP A 138 3.80 -9.24 -1.17
C ASP A 138 4.73 -10.27 -1.84
N ILE A 139 4.54 -10.52 -3.13
CA ILE A 139 5.31 -11.53 -3.86
C ILE A 139 6.61 -10.91 -4.39
N ASP A 140 7.66 -11.00 -3.58
CA ASP A 140 9.02 -10.59 -3.95
C ASP A 140 9.96 -11.79 -4.08
N GLU A 141 9.81 -12.80 -3.21
CA GLU A 141 10.68 -13.98 -3.18
C GLU A 141 9.91 -15.26 -3.57
N PRO A 142 10.60 -16.32 -4.03
CA PRO A 142 9.96 -17.58 -4.40
C PRO A 142 9.09 -18.21 -3.30
N ILE A 143 9.42 -17.96 -2.02
CA ILE A 143 8.64 -18.46 -0.89
C ILE A 143 7.28 -17.75 -0.76
N ASP A 144 7.18 -16.49 -1.20
CA ASP A 144 5.94 -15.72 -1.12
C ASP A 144 4.91 -16.25 -2.12
N TRP A 145 5.37 -16.78 -3.26
CA TRP A 145 4.52 -17.54 -4.17
C TRP A 145 3.86 -18.74 -3.49
N LEU A 146 4.64 -19.54 -2.75
CA LEU A 146 4.11 -20.71 -2.04
C LEU A 146 3.12 -20.32 -0.95
N LYS A 147 3.37 -19.22 -0.23
CA LYS A 147 2.43 -18.66 0.75
C LYS A 147 1.14 -18.20 0.07
N ALA A 148 1.26 -17.51 -1.06
CA ALA A 148 0.12 -17.03 -1.84
C ALA A 148 -0.74 -18.20 -2.31
N GLU A 149 -0.15 -19.23 -2.91
CA GLU A 149 -0.89 -20.42 -3.36
C GLU A 149 -1.61 -21.14 -2.22
N ALA A 150 -0.96 -21.27 -1.05
CA ALA A 150 -1.57 -21.87 0.12
C ALA A 150 -2.76 -21.03 0.62
N LEU A 151 -2.61 -19.70 0.69
CA LEU A 151 -3.68 -18.80 1.11
C LEU A 151 -4.85 -18.84 0.10
N ALA A 152 -4.57 -18.81 -1.20
CA ALA A 152 -5.59 -18.87 -2.24
C ALA A 152 -6.45 -20.13 -2.11
N LYS A 153 -5.82 -21.29 -1.85
CA LYS A 153 -6.53 -22.55 -1.58
C LYS A 153 -7.39 -22.47 -0.31
N ALA A 154 -6.86 -21.91 0.77
CA ALA A 154 -7.59 -21.77 2.03
C ALA A 154 -8.82 -20.86 1.87
N ILE A 155 -8.69 -19.73 1.16
CA ILE A 155 -9.81 -18.83 0.87
C ILE A 155 -10.89 -19.57 0.07
N ALA A 156 -10.52 -20.32 -0.95
CA ALA A 156 -11.46 -21.09 -1.78
C ALA A 156 -12.21 -22.19 -1.01
N MET A 157 -11.71 -22.63 0.15
CA MET A 157 -12.39 -23.63 1.00
C MET A 157 -13.42 -23.01 1.95
N ILE A 158 -13.38 -21.69 2.17
CA ILE A 158 -14.23 -20.99 3.14
C ILE A 158 -15.36 -20.19 2.44
N GLN A 159 -15.31 -20.09 1.12
CA GLN A 159 -16.38 -19.54 0.27
C GLN A 159 -17.32 -20.63 -0.21
#